data_AF-A0A8H3YBZ1-F1
#
_entry.id   AF-A0A8H3YBZ1-F1
#
_cell.length_a   1.000
_cell.length_b   1.000
_cell.length_c   1.000
_cell.angle_alpha   90.00
_cell.angle_beta   90.00
_cell.angle_gamma   90.00
#
_symmetry.space_group_name_H-M   'P 1'
#
loop_
_entity.id
_entity.type
_entity.pdbx_description
1 polymer ?
#
loop_
_entity_poly.entity_id
_entity_poly.type
_entity_poly.pdbx_seq_one_letter_code
_entity_poly.pdbx_strand_id
1 'polypeptide(L)'
;MSLIANVLGFSAFGFATRCFQLGLQKRFMFEAPQTHLMTMAGFGAAGWGVYELEQRQKVLIDAKKQILLANREKENAEYEAKRASGGEEH
;
A
#
# COMPACT_ATOMS: atom_id res chain seq x y z
N MET A 1 3.86 2.81 3.40
CA MET A 1 4.82 2.16 4.31
C MET A 1 6.24 2.44 3.84
N SER A 2 7.26 2.24 4.68
CA SER A 2 8.66 2.21 4.20
C SER A 2 8.90 0.90 3.43
N LEU A 3 9.67 0.94 2.34
CA LEU A 3 10.05 -0.25 1.57
C LEU A 3 10.75 -1.28 2.49
N ILE A 4 11.66 -0.81 3.34
CA ILE A 4 12.40 -1.66 4.27
C ILE A 4 11.44 -2.35 5.25
N ALA A 5 10.47 -1.60 5.79
CA ALA A 5 9.48 -2.17 6.71
C ALA A 5 8.61 -3.25 6.03
N ASN A 6 8.23 -3.04 4.77
CA ASN A 6 7.44 -4.02 4.02
C ASN A 6 8.26 -5.29 3.74
N VAL A 7 9.48 -5.14 3.23
CA VAL A 7 10.38 -6.27 2.95
C VAL A 7 10.71 -7.04 4.22
N LEU A 8 11.00 -6.35 5.34
CA LEU A 8 11.26 -6.99 6.62
C LEU A 8 10.02 -7.71 7.18
N GLY A 9 8.84 -7.10 7.08
CA GLY A 9 7.58 -7.72 7.50
C GLY A 9 7.29 -9.01 6.74
N PHE A 10 7.41 -8.97 5.42
CA PHE A 10 7.24 -10.15 4.58
C PHE A 10 8.34 -11.20 4.80
N SER A 11 9.60 -10.79 4.99
CA SER A 11 10.69 -11.72 5.30
C SER A 11 10.45 -12.43 6.65
N ALA A 12 10.03 -11.68 7.67
CA ALA A 12 9.66 -12.24 8.97
C ALA A 12 8.47 -13.21 8.84
N PHE A 13 7.50 -12.90 7.99
CA PHE A 13 6.39 -13.81 7.68
C PHE A 13 6.87 -15.10 6.99
N GLY A 14 7.80 -15.01 6.04
CA GLY A 14 8.41 -16.18 5.40
C GLY A 14 9.23 -17.05 6.36
N PHE A 15 9.90 -16.42 7.33
CA PHE A 15 10.57 -17.12 8.43
C PHE A 15 9.56 -17.86 9.31
N ALA A 16 8.52 -17.16 9.76
CA ALA A 16 7.46 -17.73 10.60
C ALA A 16 6.74 -18.88 9.91
N THR A 17 6.48 -18.77 8.61
CA THR A 17 5.86 -19.84 7.80
C THR A 17 6.72 -21.10 7.82
N ARG A 18 8.05 -20.95 7.71
CA ARG A 18 8.98 -22.09 7.79
C ARG A 18 9.01 -22.70 9.19
N CYS A 19 9.05 -21.89 10.24
CA CYS A 19 8.97 -22.38 11.62
C CYS A 19 7.63 -23.11 11.89
N PHE A 20 6.53 -22.58 11.38
CA PHE A 20 5.20 -23.19 11.49
C PHE A 20 5.15 -24.55 10.77
N GLN A 21 5.69 -24.62 9.55
CA GLN A 21 5.81 -25.88 8.81
C GLN A 21 6.59 -26.94 9.60
N LEU A 22 7.73 -26.57 10.20
CA LEU A 22 8.55 -27.49 11.01
C LEU A 22 7.82 -27.92 12.29
N GLY A 23 7.10 -26.99 12.92
CA GLY A 23 6.24 -27.29 14.08
C GLY A 23 5.16 -28.32 13.77
N LEU A 24 4.49 -28.20 12.61
CA LEU A 24 3.52 -29.20 12.15
C LEU A 24 4.16 -30.57 11.90
N GLN A 25 5.39 -30.59 11.40
CA GLN A 25 6.16 -31.82 11.18
C GLN A 25 6.78 -32.40 12.47
N LYS A 26 6.57 -31.76 13.63
CA LYS A 26 7.21 -32.10 14.91
C LYS A 26 8.74 -32.16 14.81
N ARG A 27 9.31 -31.32 13.94
CA ARG A 27 10.76 -31.19 13.71
C ARG A 27 11.31 -29.98 14.46
N PHE A 28 12.63 -29.94 14.65
CA PHE A 28 13.28 -28.81 15.31
C PHE A 28 13.07 -27.52 14.50
N MET A 29 12.70 -26.41 15.16
CA MET A 29 12.22 -25.19 14.50
C MET A 29 13.26 -24.44 13.66
N PHE A 30 14.55 -24.73 13.85
CA PHE A 30 15.65 -24.11 13.09
C PHE A 30 16.37 -25.14 12.21
N GLU A 31 15.71 -26.24 11.89
CA GLU A 31 16.26 -27.27 11.03
C GLU A 31 16.39 -26.78 9.58
N ALA A 32 17.57 -26.99 8.99
CA ALA A 32 17.95 -26.52 7.66
C ALA A 32 17.89 -24.98 7.52
N PRO A 33 18.87 -24.23 8.09
CA PRO A 33 18.88 -22.76 8.08
C PRO A 33 18.86 -22.16 6.67
N GLN A 34 19.41 -22.87 5.69
CA GLN A 34 19.33 -22.52 4.26
C GLN A 34 17.88 -22.36 3.78
N THR A 35 16.96 -23.21 4.24
CA THR A 35 15.55 -23.14 3.84
C THR A 35 14.86 -21.93 4.47
N HIS A 36 15.22 -21.55 5.69
CA HIS A 36 14.73 -20.31 6.30
C HIS A 36 15.17 -19.08 5.49
N LEU A 37 16.43 -19.04 5.07
CA LEU A 37 16.92 -17.95 4.21
C LEU A 37 16.19 -17.91 2.86
N MET A 38 15.95 -19.07 2.24
CA MET A 38 15.19 -19.14 0.98
C MET A 38 13.75 -18.67 1.15
N THR A 39 13.05 -19.06 2.22
CA THR A 39 11.67 -18.60 2.44
C THR A 39 11.62 -17.13 2.81
N MET A 40 12.53 -16.64 3.64
CA MET A 40 12.68 -15.21 3.93
C MET A 40 12.92 -14.40 2.66
N ALA A 41 13.84 -14.85 1.80
CA ALA A 41 14.13 -14.17 0.54
C ALA A 41 12.94 -14.22 -0.43
N GLY A 42 12.28 -15.37 -0.56
CA GLY A 42 11.10 -15.53 -1.43
C GLY A 42 9.95 -14.61 -1.02
N PHE A 43 9.59 -14.61 0.27
CA PHE A 43 8.55 -13.72 0.78
C PHE A 43 8.98 -12.25 0.77
N GLY A 44 10.24 -11.95 1.12
CA GLY A 44 10.79 -10.59 1.04
C GLY A 44 10.73 -10.00 -0.38
N ALA A 45 11.06 -10.80 -1.40
CA ALA A 45 10.92 -10.42 -2.81
C ALA A 45 9.46 -10.19 -3.19
N ALA A 46 8.53 -11.03 -2.71
CA ALA A 46 7.10 -10.79 -2.90
C ALA A 46 6.64 -9.47 -2.25
N GLY A 47 7.12 -9.17 -1.04
CA GLY A 47 6.87 -7.90 -0.35
C GLY A 47 7.40 -6.69 -1.10
N TRP A 48 8.56 -6.81 -1.77
CA TRP A 48 9.07 -5.76 -2.65
C TRP A 48 8.15 -5.52 -3.85
N GLY A 49 7.68 -6.58 -4.52
CA GLY A 49 6.72 -6.47 -5.62
C GLY A 49 5.39 -5.82 -5.19
N VAL A 50 4.84 -6.24 -4.04
CA VAL A 50 3.63 -5.63 -3.46
C VAL A 50 3.83 -4.14 -3.19
N TYR A 51 4.99 -3.76 -2.65
CA TYR A 51 5.30 -2.35 -2.39
C TYR A 51 5.27 -1.52 -3.67
N GLU A 52 5.88 -2.01 -4.75
CA GLU A 52 5.91 -1.29 -6.01
C GLU A 52 4.50 -1.10 -6.60
N LEU A 53 3.65 -2.13 -6.51
CA LEU A 53 2.24 -2.04 -6.91
C LEU A 53 1.48 -0.99 -6.08
N GLU A 54 1.69 -0.95 -4.76
CA GLU A 54 1.07 0.02 -3.87
C GLU A 54 1.47 1.46 -4.25
N GLN A 55 2.75 1.69 -4.58
CA GLN A 55 3.22 3.01 -5.01
C GLN A 55 2.55 3.47 -6.30
N ARG A 56 2.44 2.57 -7.30
CA ARG A 56 1.73 2.87 -8.55
C ARG A 56 0.26 3.21 -8.30
N GLN A 57 -0.40 2.47 -7.41
CA GLN A 57 -1.79 2.74 -7.04
C GLN A 57 -1.96 4.09 -6.35
N LYS A 58 -1.05 4.48 -5.45
CA LYS A 58 -1.11 5.77 -4.77
C LYS A 58 -1.05 6.94 -5.73
N VAL A 59 -0.13 6.89 -6.70
CA VAL A 59 -0.02 7.94 -7.73
C VAL A 59 -1.34 8.10 -8.50
N LEU A 60 -1.98 6.99 -8.88
CA LEU A 60 -3.27 7.02 -9.59
C LEU A 60 -4.41 7.57 -8.72
N ILE A 61 -4.45 7.20 -7.44
CA ILE A 61 -5.45 7.68 -6.49
C ILE A 61 -5.27 9.18 -6.24
N ASP A 62 -4.02 9.63 -6.05
CA ASP A 62 -3.71 11.04 -5.83
C ASP A 62 -4.06 11.88 -7.07
N ALA A 63 -3.75 11.39 -8.28
CA ALA A 63 -4.16 12.05 -9.52
C ALA A 63 -5.69 12.19 -9.61
N LYS A 64 -6.46 11.13 -9.30
CA LYS A 64 -7.93 11.19 -9.26
C LYS A 64 -8.44 12.16 -8.20
N LYS A 65 -7.80 12.20 -7.02
CA LYS A 65 -8.15 13.11 -5.94
C LYS A 65 -7.97 14.57 -6.35
N GLN A 66 -6.89 14.90 -7.06
CA GLN A 66 -6.66 16.26 -7.57
C GLN A 66 -7.74 16.70 -8.57
N ILE A 67 -8.16 15.80 -9.48
CA ILE A 67 -9.25 16.09 -10.42
C ILE A 67 -10.56 16.38 -9.66
N LEU A 68 -10.88 15.59 -8.64
CA LEU A 68 -12.09 15.79 -7.83
C LEU A 68 -12.06 17.12 -7.06
N LEU A 69 -10.90 17.54 -6.56
CA LEU A 69 -10.75 18.83 -5.88
C LEU A 69 -10.89 20.00 -6.86
N ALA A 70 -10.25 19.94 -8.03
CA ALA A 70 -10.36 20.97 -9.06
C ALA A 70 -11.80 21.13 -9.57
N ASN A 71 -12.55 20.03 -9.71
CA ASN A 71 -13.96 20.09 -10.08
C ASN A 71 -14.83 20.75 -9.00
N ARG A 72 -14.54 20.48 -7.71
CA ARG A 72 -15.22 21.13 -6.59
C ARG A 72 -14.94 22.63 -6.52
N GLU A 73 -13.71 23.04 -6.79
CA GLU A 73 -13.34 24.46 -6.83
C GLU A 73 -14.10 25.21 -7.93
N LYS A 74 -14.22 24.60 -9.12
CA LYS A 74 -15.01 25.14 -10.23
C LYS A 74 -16.48 25.26 -9.87
N GLU A 75 -17.07 24.20 -9.30
CA GLU A 75 -18.48 24.21 -8.89
C GLU A 75 -18.75 25.29 -7.84
N ASN A 76 -17.88 25.45 -6.84
CA ASN A 76 -17.99 26.52 -5.84
C ASN A 76 -17.91 27.92 -6.46
N ALA A 77 -16.97 28.14 -7.39
CA ALA A 77 -16.83 29.42 -8.08
C ALA A 77 -18.09 29.74 -8.92
N GLU A 78 -18.70 28.74 -9.56
CA GLU A 78 -19.96 28.90 -10.29
C GLU A 78 -21.14 29.25 -9.37
N TYR A 79 -21.21 28.63 -8.17
CA TYR A 79 -22.22 28.99 -7.17
C TYR A 79 -22.03 30.40 -6.64
N GLU A 80 -20.79 30.82 -6.37
CA GLU A 80 -20.47 32.17 -5.93
C GLU A 80 -20.82 33.21 -7.00
N ALA A 81 -20.50 32.93 -8.26
CA ALA A 81 -20.85 33.80 -9.39
C ALA A 81 -22.38 33.93 -9.55
N LYS A 82 -23.13 32.82 -9.44
CA LYS A 82 -24.60 32.84 -9.47
C LYS A 82 -25.21 33.58 -8.27
N ARG A 83 -24.60 33.48 -7.09
CA ARG A 83 -25.03 34.19 -5.88
C ARG A 83 -24.76 35.70 -5.99
N ALA A 84 -23.64 36.09 -6.60
CA ALA A 84 -23.32 37.48 -6.87
C ALA A 84 -24.27 38.08 -7.92
N SER A 85 -24.55 37.36 -9.02
CA SER A 85 -25.47 37.83 -10.07
C SER A 85 -26.94 37.83 -9.65
N GLY A 86 -27.36 36.93 -8.75
CA GLY A 86 -28.73 36.87 -8.22
C GLY A 86 -29.01 37.84 -7.06
N GLY A 87 -27.98 38.52 -6.54
CA GLY A 87 -28.10 39.51 -5.46
C GLY A 87 -28.32 40.95 -5.93
N GLU A 88 -28.22 41.22 -7.23
CA GLU A 88 -28.38 42.56 -7.82
C GLU A 88 -29.82 42.88 -8.27
N GLU A 89 -30.79 41.96 -8.09
CA GLU A 89 -32.20 42.13 -8.50
C GLU A 89 -33.16 42.63 -7.40
N HIS A 90 -32.68 43.17 -6.27
CA HIS A 90 -33.54 43.70 -5.19
C HIS A 90 -33.21 45.14 -4.77
#